data_AF-A0A2E0V3C9-F1
#
_entry.id   AF-A0A2E0V3C9-F1
#
_cell.length_a   1.000
_cell.length_b   1.000
_cell.length_c   1.000
_cell.angle_alpha   90.00
_cell.angle_beta   90.00
_cell.angle_gamma   90.00
#
_symmetry.space_group_name_H-M   'P 1'
#
loop_
_entity.id
_entity.type
_entity.pdbx_description
1 polymer ?
#
loop_
_entity_poly.entity_id
_entity_poly.type
_entity_poly.pdbx_seq_one_letter_code
_entity_poly.pdbx_strand_id
1 'polypeptide(L)'
;MLRSYLRRRTSIVFSQLQNRGWYPSIPAPNFSRHGGNVAQDFDLNIASPGGGTIYYTLDGSDPRQPFTGNPTGSTYTGAITLRSSGVVKTRARSAGGEWSALTEALFVVGSEEPNPDNLVISEIHYRPTSPSLPEISAGHNNRGDFEFLELQNVGSTTVNLSNLVFEGGIDFDFREHSSIFELDPGERVLLVNDLPAFEFRYGSDLPVAGIFQNATGLSNGGETLTMTHGATGAVIQSFSYEDSAPWPEAADGHGYSLTLAHPDGSLSDPRNWRASREAGGTPGTGDRVSLAGWLSSHGLTTDELESDLDHDGLSALLEYAIGSNPKDPSDGIVFTPAITSLEVDGQTDHYLVVQFPRLKGADDVRVTTEVSRDLITWSDAGPLVEYQFNSGNPVEVLMARAPTPSGHEPQFLRLRVESR
;
A
#
# COMPACT_ATOMS: atom_id res chain seq x y z
N MET A 1 10.31 22.99 38.31
CA MET A 1 9.10 23.13 39.15
C MET A 1 7.96 22.21 38.73
N LEU A 2 7.58 22.12 37.44
CA LEU A 2 6.43 21.29 37.01
C LEU A 2 6.57 19.80 37.36
N ARG A 3 7.73 19.19 37.08
CA ARG A 3 7.99 17.76 37.36
C ARG A 3 7.95 17.40 38.85
N SER A 4 8.40 18.28 39.73
CA SER A 4 8.39 18.07 41.19
C SER A 4 7.03 18.36 41.82
N TYR A 5 6.33 19.38 41.32
CA TYR A 5 4.97 19.71 41.75
C TYR A 5 3.97 18.62 41.37
N LEU A 6 3.98 18.16 40.11
CA LEU A 6 3.07 17.12 39.63
C LEU A 6 3.28 15.80 40.38
N ARG A 7 4.52 15.32 40.53
CA ARG A 7 4.80 14.08 41.31
C ARG A 7 4.27 14.16 42.74
N ARG A 8 4.48 15.29 43.43
CA ARG A 8 4.02 15.46 44.82
C ARG A 8 2.50 15.61 44.89
N ARG A 9 1.87 16.17 43.88
CA ARG A 9 0.40 16.30 43.84
C ARG A 9 -0.28 14.98 43.51
N THR A 10 0.30 14.17 42.60
CA THR A 10 -0.22 12.83 42.28
C THR A 10 -0.33 11.97 43.54
N SER A 11 0.72 11.92 44.37
CA SER A 11 0.67 11.13 45.62
C SER A 11 -0.39 11.64 46.60
N ILE A 12 -0.54 12.97 46.74
CA ILE A 12 -1.55 13.57 47.62
C ILE A 12 -2.97 13.23 47.15
N VAL A 13 -3.25 13.37 45.85
CA VAL A 13 -4.58 13.08 45.29
C VAL A 13 -4.89 11.59 45.43
N PHE A 14 -3.92 10.72 45.16
CA PHE A 14 -4.08 9.28 45.33
C PHE A 14 -4.44 8.91 46.77
N SER A 15 -3.72 9.46 47.75
CA SER A 15 -4.04 9.26 49.17
C SER A 15 -5.42 9.81 49.54
N GLN A 16 -5.83 10.95 48.98
CA GLN A 16 -7.17 11.50 49.21
C GLN A 16 -8.28 10.62 48.63
N LEU A 17 -8.07 10.01 47.46
CA LEU A 17 -9.02 9.09 46.85
C LEU A 17 -9.11 7.78 47.64
N GLN A 18 -7.96 7.22 48.05
CA GLN A 18 -7.91 6.03 48.90
C GLN A 18 -8.60 6.26 50.25
N ASN A 19 -8.35 7.38 50.91
CA ASN A 19 -8.99 7.73 52.19
C ASN A 19 -10.52 7.89 52.09
N ARG A 20 -11.04 8.18 50.89
CA ARG A 20 -12.48 8.25 50.61
C ARG A 20 -13.07 6.94 50.08
N GLY A 21 -12.26 5.90 49.90
CA GLY A 21 -12.66 4.63 49.29
C GLY A 21 -12.97 4.74 47.79
N TRP A 22 -12.52 5.82 47.13
CA TRP A 22 -12.74 6.05 45.70
C TRP A 22 -11.65 5.47 44.81
N TYR A 23 -10.55 5.04 45.41
CA TYR A 23 -9.46 4.36 44.72
C TYR A 23 -8.94 3.19 45.57
N PRO A 24 -8.63 2.03 44.98
CA PRO A 24 -8.15 0.87 45.73
C PRO A 24 -6.88 1.13 46.54
N SER A 25 -6.80 0.52 47.72
CA SER A 25 -5.60 0.57 48.56
C SER A 25 -4.45 -0.27 48.00
N ILE A 26 -4.78 -1.31 47.22
CA ILE A 26 -3.84 -2.20 46.54
C ILE A 26 -3.40 -1.61 45.17
N PRO A 27 -2.08 -1.40 44.96
CA PRO A 27 -1.51 -0.98 43.67
C PRO A 27 -1.91 -1.90 42.50
N ALA A 28 -2.05 -1.32 41.31
CA ALA A 28 -2.26 -2.09 40.09
C ALA A 28 -1.04 -2.94 39.71
N PRO A 29 -1.22 -4.09 39.04
CA PRO A 29 -0.10 -4.87 38.53
C PRO A 29 0.68 -4.11 37.44
N ASN A 30 1.96 -4.42 37.29
CA ASN A 30 2.81 -3.89 36.25
C ASN A 30 3.23 -5.01 35.29
N PHE A 31 3.15 -4.74 33.99
CA PHE A 31 3.75 -5.58 32.97
C PHE A 31 5.26 -5.38 32.90
N SER A 32 6.03 -6.43 32.63
CA SER A 32 7.47 -6.34 32.34
C SER A 32 7.76 -5.48 31.11
N ARG A 33 6.80 -5.43 30.18
CA ARG A 33 6.73 -4.50 29.06
C ARG A 33 5.30 -4.02 28.88
N HIS A 34 5.08 -2.72 28.81
CA HIS A 34 3.73 -2.16 28.70
C HIS A 34 3.29 -2.04 27.23
N GLY A 35 2.98 -3.19 26.61
CA GLY A 35 2.47 -3.27 25.23
C GLY A 35 3.51 -3.08 24.11
N GLY A 36 2.99 -2.89 22.90
CA GLY A 36 3.76 -2.72 21.65
C GLY A 36 4.22 -4.03 21.00
N ASN A 37 5.10 -3.93 19.99
CA ASN A 37 5.59 -5.07 19.20
C ASN A 37 6.49 -6.00 20.02
N VAL A 38 6.06 -7.23 20.20
CA VAL A 38 6.87 -8.27 20.84
C VAL A 38 7.13 -9.38 19.85
N ALA A 39 8.27 -10.05 19.99
CA ALA A 39 8.57 -11.24 19.20
C ALA A 39 7.52 -12.34 19.45
N GLN A 40 7.41 -13.27 18.51
CA GLN A 40 6.62 -14.47 18.72
C GLN A 40 7.11 -15.22 19.96
N ASP A 41 6.17 -15.80 20.71
CA ASP A 41 6.42 -16.46 21.99
C ASP A 41 7.07 -15.57 23.06
N PHE A 42 6.79 -14.26 23.04
CA PHE A 42 7.26 -13.36 24.09
C PHE A 42 6.67 -13.69 25.47
N ASP A 43 7.54 -13.87 26.45
CA ASP A 43 7.16 -14.15 27.84
C ASP A 43 6.85 -12.86 28.62
N LEU A 44 5.56 -12.55 28.72
CA LEU A 44 5.05 -11.45 29.52
C LEU A 44 5.07 -11.82 31.00
N ASN A 45 5.80 -11.02 31.79
CA ASN A 45 5.80 -11.15 33.25
C ASN A 45 4.91 -10.06 33.86
N ILE A 46 4.14 -10.42 34.89
CA ILE A 46 3.28 -9.50 35.64
C ILE A 46 3.73 -9.45 37.09
N ALA A 47 4.00 -8.25 37.59
CA ALA A 47 4.34 -8.01 39.00
C ALA A 47 3.17 -7.35 39.72
N SER A 48 2.88 -7.76 40.96
CA SER A 48 1.94 -7.06 41.83
C SER A 48 2.70 -6.36 42.96
N PRO A 49 2.94 -5.04 42.87
CA PRO A 49 3.69 -4.31 43.90
C PRO A 49 3.03 -4.36 45.29
N GLY A 50 1.70 -4.49 45.32
CA GLY A 50 0.91 -4.60 46.54
C GLY A 50 0.71 -6.02 47.05
N GLY A 51 1.25 -7.03 46.37
CA GLY A 51 0.93 -8.44 46.61
C GLY A 51 -0.48 -8.82 46.11
N GLY A 52 -1.04 -9.92 46.63
CA GLY A 52 -2.34 -10.44 46.19
C GLY A 52 -2.27 -11.32 44.93
N THR A 53 -3.39 -11.98 44.63
CA THR A 53 -3.51 -12.88 43.48
C THR A 53 -3.77 -12.04 42.22
N ILE A 54 -2.91 -12.20 41.21
CA ILE A 54 -3.07 -11.54 39.91
C ILE A 54 -4.04 -12.35 39.05
N TYR A 55 -5.00 -11.66 38.45
CA TYR A 55 -5.90 -12.20 37.43
C TYR A 55 -5.68 -11.44 36.12
N TYR A 56 -5.72 -12.15 35.00
CA TYR A 56 -5.52 -11.56 33.68
C TYR A 56 -6.41 -12.18 32.60
N THR A 57 -6.56 -11.46 31.51
CA THR A 57 -7.24 -11.88 30.28
C THR A 57 -6.38 -11.45 29.09
N LEU A 58 -6.49 -12.18 27.98
CA LEU A 58 -5.75 -11.90 26.74
C LEU A 58 -6.67 -11.42 25.60
N ASP A 59 -7.99 -11.46 25.83
CA ASP A 59 -9.06 -11.15 24.88
C ASP A 59 -9.64 -9.73 25.08
N GLY A 60 -9.02 -8.91 25.92
CA GLY A 60 -9.50 -7.56 26.24
C GLY A 60 -10.69 -7.48 27.21
N SER A 61 -11.21 -8.60 27.73
CA SER A 61 -12.25 -8.58 28.76
C SER A 61 -11.68 -8.15 30.13
N ASP A 62 -12.45 -7.50 31.02
CA ASP A 62 -11.96 -7.18 32.38
C ASP A 62 -11.87 -8.49 33.21
N PRO A 63 -10.73 -8.77 33.89
CA PRO A 63 -10.59 -9.97 34.73
C PRO A 63 -11.47 -9.97 35.99
N ARG A 64 -12.22 -8.89 36.23
CA ARG A 64 -13.21 -8.74 37.31
C ARG A 64 -14.62 -8.59 36.72
N GLN A 65 -15.52 -9.49 37.10
CA GLN A 65 -16.94 -9.40 36.74
C GLN A 65 -17.59 -8.10 37.28
N PRO A 66 -18.36 -7.36 36.47
CA PRO A 66 -19.12 -6.21 36.94
C PRO A 66 -20.09 -6.57 38.07
N PHE A 67 -20.26 -5.65 39.03
CA PHE A 67 -21.15 -5.73 40.21
C PHE A 67 -20.83 -6.80 41.25
N THR A 68 -20.58 -8.05 40.84
CA THR A 68 -20.29 -9.17 41.77
C THR A 68 -18.84 -9.15 42.24
N GLY A 69 -17.92 -8.62 41.43
CA GLY A 69 -16.49 -8.61 41.73
C GLY A 69 -15.87 -10.01 41.74
N ASN A 70 -16.55 -11.01 41.14
CA ASN A 70 -15.99 -12.34 40.98
C ASN A 70 -14.84 -12.33 39.97
N PRO A 71 -13.79 -13.14 40.19
CA PRO A 71 -12.73 -13.28 39.20
C PRO A 71 -13.26 -14.01 37.97
N THR A 72 -13.03 -13.43 36.79
CA THR A 72 -13.35 -14.02 35.47
C THR A 72 -12.10 -14.30 34.65
N GLY A 73 -10.97 -13.64 34.98
CA GLY A 73 -9.68 -13.88 34.35
C GLY A 73 -8.94 -15.12 34.86
N SER A 74 -7.91 -15.53 34.12
CA SER A 74 -6.98 -16.59 34.53
C SER A 74 -6.08 -16.11 35.67
N THR A 75 -5.73 -17.00 36.60
CA THR A 75 -4.77 -16.68 37.66
C THR A 75 -3.35 -16.72 37.11
N TYR A 76 -2.57 -15.67 37.35
CA TYR A 76 -1.16 -15.62 36.97
C TYR A 76 -0.31 -16.44 37.93
N THR A 77 0.38 -17.46 37.41
CA THR A 77 1.24 -18.37 38.17
C THR A 77 2.70 -18.37 37.71
N GLY A 78 2.98 -17.70 36.59
CA GLY A 78 4.28 -17.62 35.94
C GLY A 78 4.17 -16.81 34.65
N ALA A 79 5.28 -16.62 33.94
CA ALA A 79 5.30 -15.87 32.69
C ALA A 79 4.24 -16.41 31.69
N ILE A 80 3.59 -15.48 30.99
CA ILE A 80 2.59 -15.78 29.98
C ILE A 80 3.25 -15.63 28.61
N THR A 81 3.40 -16.74 27.89
CA THR A 81 3.86 -16.73 26.51
C THR A 81 2.78 -16.20 25.59
N LEU A 82 2.99 -15.03 25.00
CA LEU A 82 2.08 -14.41 24.04
C LEU A 82 2.30 -15.00 22.64
N ARG A 83 1.23 -15.55 22.05
CA ARG A 83 1.26 -16.20 20.72
C ARG A 83 0.39 -15.50 19.67
N SER A 84 -0.44 -14.56 20.10
CA SER A 84 -1.34 -13.80 19.27
C SER A 84 -1.42 -12.38 19.79
N SER A 85 -1.62 -11.44 18.89
CA SER A 85 -1.90 -10.04 19.23
C SER A 85 -3.20 -9.92 20.03
N GLY A 86 -3.29 -8.90 20.89
CA GLY A 86 -4.47 -8.70 21.72
C GLY A 86 -4.25 -7.72 22.88
N VAL A 87 -5.37 -7.28 23.46
CA VAL A 87 -5.35 -6.42 24.65
C VAL A 87 -5.26 -7.30 25.89
N VAL A 88 -4.12 -7.21 26.58
CA VAL A 88 -3.93 -7.89 27.85
C VAL A 88 -4.44 -6.98 28.97
N LYS A 89 -5.37 -7.50 29.78
CA LYS A 89 -5.90 -6.78 30.95
C LYS A 89 -5.57 -7.53 32.22
N THR A 90 -5.19 -6.81 33.28
CA THR A 90 -4.83 -7.44 34.56
C THR A 90 -5.25 -6.61 35.77
N ARG A 91 -5.60 -7.31 36.86
CA ARG A 91 -5.85 -6.75 38.18
C ARG A 91 -5.26 -7.68 39.25
N ALA A 92 -4.86 -7.12 40.39
CA ALA A 92 -4.56 -7.87 41.60
C ALA A 92 -5.78 -7.89 42.52
N ARG A 93 -5.96 -9.00 43.25
CA ARG A 93 -6.96 -9.14 44.31
C ARG A 93 -6.29 -9.47 45.64
N SER A 94 -6.54 -8.65 46.66
CA SER A 94 -6.00 -8.87 48.00
C SER A 94 -6.67 -10.09 48.68
N ALA A 95 -6.06 -10.61 49.74
CA ALA A 95 -6.66 -11.67 50.56
C ALA A 95 -8.00 -11.25 51.19
N GLY A 96 -8.20 -9.94 51.42
CA GLY A 96 -9.47 -9.36 51.89
C GLY A 96 -10.52 -9.18 50.79
N GLY A 97 -10.21 -9.55 49.55
CA GLY A 97 -11.14 -9.49 48.41
C GLY A 97 -11.17 -8.16 47.66
N GLU A 98 -10.35 -7.17 48.05
CA GLU A 98 -10.24 -5.88 47.37
C GLU A 98 -9.50 -6.03 46.03
N TRP A 99 -10.02 -5.38 44.98
CA TRP A 99 -9.42 -5.36 43.65
C TRP A 99 -8.59 -4.09 43.43
N SER A 100 -7.42 -4.23 42.80
CA SER A 100 -6.64 -3.10 42.30
C SER A 100 -7.35 -2.38 41.15
N ALA A 101 -6.80 -1.23 40.76
CA ALA A 101 -7.09 -0.64 39.45
C ALA A 101 -6.69 -1.58 38.31
N LEU A 102 -7.24 -1.32 37.12
CA LEU A 102 -6.96 -2.07 35.90
C LEU A 102 -5.63 -1.62 35.32
N THR A 103 -4.82 -2.57 34.89
CA THR A 103 -3.72 -2.33 33.96
C THR A 103 -4.08 -3.01 32.65
N GLU A 104 -3.97 -2.28 31.53
CA GLU A 104 -4.22 -2.81 30.20
C GLU A 104 -3.16 -2.34 29.22
N ALA A 105 -2.85 -3.15 28.21
CA ALA A 105 -1.97 -2.80 27.11
C ALA A 105 -2.25 -3.69 25.88
N LEU A 106 -2.15 -3.11 24.69
CA LEU A 106 -2.15 -3.84 23.43
C LEU A 106 -0.76 -4.44 23.18
N PHE A 107 -0.70 -5.75 22.97
CA PHE A 107 0.50 -6.43 22.50
C PHE A 107 0.28 -6.87 21.06
N VAL A 108 1.30 -6.66 20.24
CA VAL A 108 1.31 -7.01 18.82
C VAL A 108 2.43 -8.03 18.66
N VAL A 109 2.10 -9.29 18.34
CA VAL A 109 3.00 -10.44 18.49
C VAL A 109 3.50 -10.91 17.13
N GLY A 110 4.82 -11.05 16.98
CA GLY A 110 5.42 -11.59 15.77
C GLY A 110 5.38 -10.64 14.57
N SER A 111 5.18 -9.33 14.82
CA SER A 111 5.15 -8.30 13.80
C SER A 111 6.45 -7.49 13.75
N GLU A 112 6.75 -6.96 12.58
CA GLU A 112 7.82 -6.01 12.35
C GLU A 112 7.31 -4.57 12.37
N GLU A 113 8.18 -3.63 12.70
CA GLU A 113 7.89 -2.21 12.48
C GLU A 113 7.98 -1.90 10.97
N PRO A 114 7.22 -0.92 10.47
CA PRO A 114 7.26 -0.55 9.06
C PRO A 114 8.63 0.01 8.68
N ASN A 115 9.14 -0.43 7.53
CA ASN A 115 10.36 0.07 6.92
C ASN A 115 10.25 -0.01 5.38
N PRO A 116 11.15 0.65 4.63
CA PRO A 116 11.11 0.64 3.16
C PRO A 116 11.11 -0.73 2.49
N ASP A 117 11.62 -1.78 3.17
CA ASP A 117 11.74 -3.11 2.59
C ASP A 117 10.49 -3.97 2.80
N ASN A 118 9.60 -3.60 3.75
CA ASN A 118 8.40 -4.37 4.06
C ASN A 118 7.07 -3.62 3.82
N LEU A 119 7.07 -2.29 3.78
CA LEU A 119 5.86 -1.49 3.57
C LEU A 119 6.10 -0.44 2.48
N VAL A 120 5.22 -0.42 1.49
CA VAL A 120 5.25 0.55 0.38
C VAL A 120 3.90 1.23 0.20
N ILE A 121 3.92 2.45 -0.34
CA ILE A 121 2.74 3.05 -0.96
C ILE A 121 2.55 2.38 -2.33
N SER A 122 1.49 1.59 -2.48
CA SER A 122 1.23 0.79 -3.68
C SER A 122 0.36 1.49 -4.71
N GLU A 123 -0.50 2.42 -4.29
CA GLU A 123 -1.42 3.13 -5.17
C GLU A 123 -1.73 4.54 -4.65
N ILE A 124 -1.76 5.52 -5.56
CA ILE A 124 -2.08 6.92 -5.28
C ILE A 124 -3.14 7.39 -6.26
N HIS A 125 -4.36 7.63 -5.79
CA HIS A 125 -5.45 8.14 -6.62
C HIS A 125 -5.69 9.63 -6.32
N TYR A 126 -4.71 10.47 -6.70
CA TYR A 126 -4.69 11.88 -6.33
C TYR A 126 -5.66 12.76 -7.14
N ARG A 127 -6.15 12.29 -8.29
CA ARG A 127 -7.07 13.07 -9.15
C ARG A 127 -8.20 12.22 -9.77
N PRO A 128 -9.14 11.69 -8.96
CA PRO A 128 -10.20 10.82 -9.45
C PRO A 128 -11.12 11.44 -10.49
N THR A 129 -11.82 10.64 -11.29
CA THR A 129 -12.81 11.17 -12.25
C THR A 129 -13.86 12.02 -11.54
N SER A 130 -14.40 12.99 -12.29
CA SER A 130 -15.52 13.82 -11.81
C SER A 130 -16.68 12.95 -11.31
N PRO A 131 -17.41 13.40 -10.28
CA PRO A 131 -18.58 12.69 -9.80
C PRO A 131 -19.61 12.43 -10.90
N SER A 132 -20.14 11.21 -10.91
CA SER A 132 -21.27 10.78 -11.72
C SER A 132 -22.59 11.38 -11.22
N LEU A 133 -23.65 11.34 -12.04
CA LEU A 133 -24.96 11.86 -11.64
C LEU A 133 -25.54 11.18 -10.38
N PRO A 134 -25.42 9.86 -10.17
CA PRO A 134 -25.83 9.23 -8.91
C PRO A 134 -25.05 9.74 -7.70
N GLU A 135 -23.74 9.91 -7.81
CA GLU A 135 -22.88 10.44 -6.74
C GLU A 135 -23.25 11.87 -6.36
N ILE A 136 -23.45 12.74 -7.36
CA ILE A 136 -23.94 14.11 -7.18
C ILE A 136 -25.28 14.13 -6.46
N SER A 137 -26.20 13.24 -6.86
CA SER A 137 -27.52 13.13 -6.24
C SER A 137 -27.46 12.65 -4.79
N ALA A 138 -26.44 11.88 -4.42
CA ALA A 138 -26.15 11.44 -3.06
C ALA A 138 -25.40 12.51 -2.22
N GLY A 139 -24.94 13.60 -2.85
CA GLY A 139 -24.26 14.71 -2.19
C GLY A 139 -22.74 14.73 -2.37
N HIS A 140 -22.17 13.77 -3.09
CA HIS A 140 -20.73 13.68 -3.38
C HIS A 140 -20.41 14.50 -4.64
N ASN A 141 -20.10 15.78 -4.44
CA ASN A 141 -20.01 16.76 -5.52
C ASN A 141 -18.58 17.15 -5.88
N ASN A 142 -17.58 16.68 -5.14
CA ASN A 142 -16.19 16.98 -5.40
C ASN A 142 -15.46 15.70 -5.78
N ARG A 143 -14.65 15.77 -6.85
CA ARG A 143 -13.81 14.65 -7.29
C ARG A 143 -12.81 14.22 -6.21
N GLY A 144 -12.36 15.18 -5.39
CA GLY A 144 -11.40 14.92 -4.32
C GLY A 144 -11.96 14.04 -3.21
N ASP A 145 -13.29 13.94 -3.07
CA ASP A 145 -13.93 13.07 -2.08
C ASP A 145 -13.59 11.59 -2.31
N PHE A 146 -13.20 11.23 -3.54
CA PHE A 146 -12.85 9.86 -3.94
C PHE A 146 -11.35 9.59 -3.98
N GLU A 147 -10.52 10.53 -3.50
CA GLU A 147 -9.07 10.34 -3.39
C GLU A 147 -8.76 9.25 -2.37
N PHE A 148 -7.74 8.44 -2.67
CA PHE A 148 -7.22 7.46 -1.75
C PHE A 148 -5.73 7.24 -1.93
N LEU A 149 -5.13 6.73 -0.85
CA LEU A 149 -3.77 6.24 -0.78
C LEU A 149 -3.81 4.79 -0.29
N GLU A 150 -3.06 3.91 -0.95
CA GLU A 150 -2.98 2.50 -0.56
C GLU A 150 -1.57 2.16 -0.09
N LEU A 151 -1.50 1.40 1.01
CA LEU A 151 -0.30 0.77 1.50
C LEU A 151 -0.36 -0.74 1.28
N GLN A 152 0.79 -1.35 0.99
CA GLN A 152 0.92 -2.79 0.88
C GLN A 152 2.09 -3.30 1.72
N ASN A 153 1.87 -4.40 2.45
CA ASN A 153 2.96 -5.18 3.03
C ASN A 153 3.58 -6.05 1.92
N VAL A 154 4.79 -5.72 1.51
CA VAL A 154 5.57 -6.47 0.50
C VAL A 154 6.58 -7.43 1.13
N GLY A 155 6.70 -7.41 2.46
CA GLY A 155 7.54 -8.31 3.22
C GLY A 155 6.91 -9.69 3.44
N SER A 156 7.64 -10.55 4.16
CA SER A 156 7.21 -11.91 4.50
C SER A 156 6.66 -12.06 5.92
N THR A 157 6.52 -10.96 6.65
CA THR A 157 6.08 -10.94 8.05
C THR A 157 5.05 -9.84 8.25
N THR A 158 4.10 -10.05 9.16
CA THR A 158 3.07 -9.06 9.51
C THR A 158 3.72 -7.74 9.94
N VAL A 159 3.24 -6.63 9.40
CA VAL A 159 3.72 -5.28 9.73
C VAL A 159 2.76 -4.64 10.73
N ASN A 160 3.27 -4.06 11.82
CA ASN A 160 2.47 -3.26 12.75
C ASN A 160 2.43 -1.80 12.31
N LEU A 161 1.25 -1.30 12.01
CA LEU A 161 1.03 0.09 11.60
C LEU A 161 0.81 1.05 12.78
N SER A 162 0.70 0.55 14.03
CA SER A 162 0.32 1.34 15.22
C SER A 162 1.24 2.53 15.57
N ASN A 163 2.43 2.63 14.98
CA ASN A 163 3.32 3.79 15.15
C ASN A 163 3.58 4.51 13.81
N LEU A 164 2.85 4.19 12.74
CA LEU A 164 2.97 4.85 11.46
C LEU A 164 2.21 6.17 11.47
N VAL A 165 2.86 7.25 11.04
CA VAL A 165 2.25 8.56 10.91
C VAL A 165 2.56 9.12 9.53
N PHE A 166 1.55 9.68 8.87
CA PHE A 166 1.72 10.55 7.72
C PHE A 166 1.80 12.00 8.19
N GLU A 167 2.93 12.66 7.89
CA GLU A 167 3.18 14.07 8.24
C GLU A 167 3.50 14.91 6.99
N GLY A 168 3.53 14.30 5.81
CA GLY A 168 3.78 14.95 4.53
C GLY A 168 2.75 14.51 3.48
N GLY A 169 2.13 15.51 2.86
CA GLY A 169 1.03 15.40 1.92
C GLY A 169 -0.32 15.27 2.62
N ILE A 170 -0.64 14.06 3.10
CA ILE A 170 -1.79 13.83 3.97
C ILE A 170 -1.38 13.85 5.45
N ASP A 171 -2.34 14.09 6.34
CA ASP A 171 -2.20 13.89 7.78
C ASP A 171 -2.96 12.64 8.21
N PHE A 172 -2.27 11.68 8.82
CA PHE A 172 -2.89 10.49 9.37
C PHE A 172 -2.00 9.81 10.41
N ASP A 173 -2.45 9.74 11.66
CA ASP A 173 -1.83 8.92 12.71
C ASP A 173 -2.59 7.60 12.86
N PHE A 174 -1.93 6.48 12.55
CA PHE A 174 -2.54 5.16 12.67
C PHE A 174 -2.94 4.81 14.10
N ARG A 175 -2.21 5.28 15.11
CA ARG A 175 -2.54 5.01 16.52
C ARG A 175 -3.90 5.60 16.90
N GLU A 176 -4.17 6.81 16.43
CA GLU A 176 -5.30 7.61 16.88
C GLU A 176 -6.52 7.47 15.95
N HIS A 177 -6.30 7.20 14.67
CA HIS A 177 -7.34 7.32 13.64
C HIS A 177 -7.57 6.05 12.82
N SER A 178 -6.79 4.99 13.01
CA SER A 178 -6.97 3.74 12.27
C SER A 178 -7.91 2.77 12.96
N SER A 179 -8.64 1.99 12.16
CA SER A 179 -9.31 0.76 12.58
C SER A 179 -8.48 -0.51 12.33
N ILE A 180 -7.41 -0.41 11.52
CA ILE A 180 -6.52 -1.50 11.10
C ILE A 180 -5.09 -1.19 11.58
N PHE A 181 -4.49 -2.10 12.34
CA PHE A 181 -3.20 -1.89 12.99
C PHE A 181 -2.13 -2.91 12.59
N GLU A 182 -2.52 -3.97 11.89
CA GLU A 182 -1.63 -5.02 11.41
C GLU A 182 -1.92 -5.26 9.93
N LEU A 183 -0.88 -5.61 9.18
CA LEU A 183 -0.98 -5.93 7.76
C LEU A 183 -0.19 -7.21 7.51
N ASP A 184 -0.86 -8.32 7.21
CA ASP A 184 -0.19 -9.59 6.91
C ASP A 184 0.54 -9.53 5.55
N PRO A 185 1.46 -10.46 5.25
CA PRO A 185 2.19 -10.48 3.99
C PRO A 185 1.27 -10.42 2.76
N GLY A 186 1.49 -9.43 1.90
CA GLY A 186 0.70 -9.21 0.69
C GLY A 186 -0.62 -8.45 0.90
N GLU A 187 -1.06 -8.24 2.15
CA GLU A 187 -2.27 -7.46 2.44
C GLU A 187 -2.09 -5.97 2.13
N ARG A 188 -3.24 -5.31 1.92
CA ARG A 188 -3.35 -3.90 1.55
C ARG A 188 -4.28 -3.17 2.52
N VAL A 189 -4.03 -1.89 2.71
CA VAL A 189 -4.87 -1.01 3.52
C VAL A 189 -5.01 0.36 2.86
N LEU A 190 -6.20 0.94 2.97
CA LEU A 190 -6.56 2.18 2.32
C LEU A 190 -6.71 3.32 3.32
N LEU A 191 -6.21 4.49 2.95
CA LEU A 191 -6.54 5.79 3.55
C LEU A 191 -7.32 6.59 2.52
N VAL A 192 -8.47 7.13 2.89
CA VAL A 192 -9.41 7.76 1.94
C VAL A 192 -9.70 9.21 2.36
N ASN A 193 -10.12 10.05 1.43
CA ASN A 193 -10.46 11.44 1.78
C ASN A 193 -11.85 11.56 2.43
N ASP A 194 -12.88 10.96 1.82
CA ASP A 194 -14.24 10.90 2.36
C ASP A 194 -14.78 9.47 2.30
N LEU A 195 -14.96 8.84 3.46
CA LEU A 195 -15.39 7.44 3.53
C LEU A 195 -16.76 7.20 2.86
N PRO A 196 -17.82 7.99 3.14
CA PRO A 196 -19.11 7.81 2.45
C PRO A 196 -19.02 7.92 0.92
N ALA A 197 -18.29 8.89 0.38
CA ALA A 197 -18.10 9.03 -1.07
C ALA A 197 -17.30 7.85 -1.64
N PHE A 198 -16.21 7.49 -0.97
CA PHE A 198 -15.38 6.36 -1.36
C PHE A 198 -16.19 5.06 -1.42
N GLU A 199 -16.95 4.74 -0.36
CA GLU A 199 -17.79 3.53 -0.30
C GLU A 199 -18.92 3.56 -1.34
N PHE A 200 -19.45 4.75 -1.66
CA PHE A 200 -20.45 4.88 -2.73
C PHE A 200 -19.87 4.47 -4.10
N ARG A 201 -18.62 4.84 -4.37
CA ARG A 201 -17.95 4.56 -5.66
C ARG A 201 -17.37 3.15 -5.73
N TYR A 202 -16.70 2.71 -4.68
CA TYR A 202 -15.87 1.49 -4.69
C TYR A 202 -16.49 0.33 -3.91
N GLY A 203 -17.55 0.56 -3.13
CA GLY A 203 -18.17 -0.43 -2.23
C GLY A 203 -17.63 -0.36 -0.79
N SER A 204 -18.36 -0.99 0.14
CA SER A 204 -18.12 -0.91 1.59
C SER A 204 -17.20 -1.99 2.16
N ASP A 205 -16.82 -2.98 1.36
CA ASP A 205 -16.11 -4.17 1.85
C ASP A 205 -14.58 -4.09 1.66
N LEU A 206 -14.05 -2.87 1.47
CA LEU A 206 -12.64 -2.61 1.26
C LEU A 206 -11.91 -2.31 2.59
N PRO A 207 -10.60 -2.63 2.71
CA PRO A 207 -9.84 -2.49 3.95
C PRO A 207 -9.45 -1.04 4.23
N VAL A 208 -10.42 -0.18 4.58
CA VAL A 208 -10.18 1.22 4.90
C VAL A 208 -9.73 1.38 6.35
N ALA A 209 -8.49 1.80 6.56
CA ALA A 209 -7.95 2.11 7.89
C ALA A 209 -8.65 3.33 8.48
N GLY A 210 -8.83 4.39 7.69
CA GLY A 210 -9.49 5.61 8.13
C GLY A 210 -9.47 6.71 7.07
N ILE A 211 -9.92 7.90 7.47
CA ILE A 211 -9.97 9.08 6.59
C ILE A 211 -8.77 10.00 6.84
N PHE A 212 -8.34 10.75 5.82
CA PHE A 212 -7.36 11.83 5.98
C PHE A 212 -7.80 12.82 7.07
N GLN A 213 -6.84 13.31 7.86
CA GLN A 213 -7.10 14.21 8.98
C GLN A 213 -6.79 15.67 8.61
N ASN A 214 -7.20 16.60 9.48
CA ASN A 214 -6.91 18.03 9.36
C ASN A 214 -7.28 18.67 8.00
N ALA A 215 -8.28 18.10 7.32
CA ALA A 215 -8.73 18.50 5.99
C ALA A 215 -7.60 18.52 4.93
N THR A 216 -6.59 17.66 5.10
CA THR A 216 -5.62 17.37 4.04
C THR A 216 -6.25 16.51 2.95
N GLY A 217 -5.75 16.62 1.72
CA GLY A 217 -6.08 15.77 0.59
C GLY A 217 -4.84 15.65 -0.30
N LEU A 218 -4.94 14.86 -1.36
CA LEU A 218 -3.83 14.65 -2.27
C LEU A 218 -3.74 15.82 -3.28
N SER A 219 -2.53 16.29 -3.56
CA SER A 219 -2.27 17.38 -4.50
C SER A 219 -2.43 16.90 -5.94
N ASN A 220 -3.22 17.65 -6.72
CA ASN A 220 -3.38 17.42 -8.15
C ASN A 220 -2.12 17.73 -8.98
N GLY A 221 -1.21 18.55 -8.46
CA GLY A 221 0.00 19.00 -9.16
C GLY A 221 1.28 18.33 -8.66
N GLY A 222 1.16 17.15 -8.04
CA GLY A 222 2.26 16.51 -7.33
C GLY A 222 2.47 17.04 -5.91
N GLU A 223 3.10 16.22 -5.08
CA GLU A 223 3.53 16.57 -3.72
C GLU A 223 4.49 15.53 -3.14
N THR A 224 5.04 15.80 -1.95
CA THR A 224 5.85 14.86 -1.18
C THR A 224 5.00 14.13 -0.15
N LEU A 225 4.90 12.81 -0.27
CA LEU A 225 4.36 11.93 0.74
C LEU A 225 5.46 11.55 1.74
N THR A 226 5.18 11.67 3.04
CA THR A 226 6.16 11.32 4.08
C THR A 226 5.52 10.51 5.20
N MET A 227 6.04 9.30 5.38
CA MET A 227 5.74 8.39 6.49
C MET A 227 6.84 8.46 7.54
N THR A 228 6.46 8.63 8.80
CA THR A 228 7.37 8.66 9.96
C THR A 228 6.93 7.69 11.04
N HIS A 229 7.87 7.30 11.90
CA HIS A 229 7.59 6.53 13.09
C HIS A 229 7.19 7.47 14.24
N GLY A 230 5.90 7.50 14.59
CA GLY A 230 5.30 8.48 15.50
C GLY A 230 5.92 8.58 16.90
N ALA A 231 6.56 7.52 17.41
CA ALA A 231 7.23 7.60 18.73
C ALA A 231 8.65 8.18 18.67
N THR A 232 9.31 8.16 17.51
CA THR A 232 10.72 8.55 17.35
C THR A 232 10.92 9.72 16.40
N GLY A 233 9.96 10.00 15.53
CA GLY A 233 10.07 10.96 14.42
C GLY A 233 11.00 10.49 13.30
N ALA A 234 11.43 9.22 13.30
CA ALA A 234 12.29 8.70 12.24
C ALA A 234 11.50 8.60 10.94
N VAL A 235 12.05 9.10 9.83
CA VAL A 235 11.45 8.93 8.50
C VAL A 235 11.53 7.45 8.12
N ILE A 236 10.37 6.87 7.81
CA ILE A 236 10.24 5.52 7.27
C ILE A 236 10.40 5.60 5.76
N GLN A 237 9.62 6.46 5.10
CA GLN A 237 9.67 6.65 3.66
C GLN A 237 9.28 8.09 3.31
N SER A 238 9.92 8.66 2.29
CA SER A 238 9.58 9.99 1.78
C SER A 238 9.93 10.09 0.29
N PHE A 239 8.97 10.44 -0.55
CA PHE A 239 9.18 10.66 -1.98
C PHE A 239 8.12 11.62 -2.53
N SER A 240 8.40 12.21 -3.68
CA SER A 240 7.44 13.06 -4.40
C SER A 240 6.88 12.32 -5.61
N TYR A 241 5.58 12.45 -5.85
CA TYR A 241 4.97 12.13 -7.13
C TYR A 241 4.65 13.43 -7.88
N GLU A 242 4.55 13.36 -9.20
CA GLU A 242 4.21 14.51 -10.06
C GLU A 242 3.06 14.14 -11.02
N ASP A 243 2.46 15.16 -11.64
CA ASP A 243 1.32 15.03 -12.56
C ASP A 243 1.72 15.00 -14.04
N SER A 244 3.02 15.03 -14.33
CA SER A 244 3.57 15.17 -15.67
C SER A 244 4.77 14.26 -15.92
N ALA A 245 5.07 14.00 -17.20
CA ALA A 245 6.20 13.18 -17.59
C ALA A 245 7.50 13.64 -16.87
N PRO A 246 8.29 12.70 -16.32
CA PRO A 246 8.28 11.26 -16.55
C PRO A 246 7.29 10.43 -15.71
N TRP A 247 6.43 11.05 -14.89
CA TRP A 247 5.36 10.34 -14.18
C TRP A 247 4.18 10.05 -15.12
N PRO A 248 3.38 9.01 -14.86
CA PRO A 248 2.21 8.68 -15.68
C PRO A 248 1.14 9.79 -15.69
N GLU A 249 1.10 10.60 -16.76
CA GLU A 249 0.10 11.69 -16.98
C GLU A 249 -1.35 11.18 -16.98
N ALA A 250 -1.54 9.89 -17.25
CA ALA A 250 -2.77 9.14 -17.04
C ALA A 250 -3.50 9.42 -15.73
N ALA A 251 -2.71 9.52 -14.66
CA ALA A 251 -3.19 9.66 -13.31
C ALA A 251 -3.63 11.11 -13.03
N ASP A 252 -3.25 12.05 -13.91
CA ASP A 252 -3.66 13.45 -13.85
C ASP A 252 -5.07 13.64 -14.43
N GLY A 253 -6.06 13.01 -13.78
CA GLY A 253 -7.45 13.36 -13.97
C GLY A 253 -8.17 12.73 -15.15
N HIS A 254 -7.52 11.80 -15.85
CA HIS A 254 -8.19 10.86 -16.77
C HIS A 254 -8.84 9.69 -16.03
N GLY A 255 -8.76 9.66 -14.70
CA GLY A 255 -9.45 8.69 -13.84
C GLY A 255 -8.61 7.50 -13.40
N TYR A 256 -7.38 7.39 -13.88
CA TYR A 256 -6.45 6.36 -13.43
C TYR A 256 -5.76 6.81 -12.14
N SER A 257 -5.28 5.86 -11.36
CA SER A 257 -4.37 6.11 -10.24
C SER A 257 -2.92 5.87 -10.68
N LEU A 258 -1.97 6.37 -9.89
CA LEU A 258 -0.58 5.92 -9.95
C LEU A 258 -0.48 4.59 -9.22
N THR A 259 -0.05 3.55 -9.92
CA THR A 259 0.16 2.21 -9.35
C THR A 259 1.63 1.85 -9.40
N LEU A 260 2.14 1.33 -8.28
CA LEU A 260 3.50 0.84 -8.16
C LEU A 260 3.65 -0.50 -8.89
N ALA A 261 4.30 -0.51 -10.04
CA ALA A 261 4.57 -1.70 -10.85
C ALA A 261 5.73 -2.54 -10.30
N HIS A 262 6.73 -1.88 -9.69
CA HIS A 262 7.97 -2.50 -9.24
C HIS A 262 8.24 -2.15 -7.77
N PRO A 263 7.66 -2.92 -6.82
CA PRO A 263 7.76 -2.64 -5.39
C PRO A 263 9.15 -2.84 -4.79
N ASP A 264 10.05 -3.52 -5.51
CA ASP A 264 11.46 -3.67 -5.19
C ASP A 264 12.32 -2.45 -5.61
N GLY A 265 11.73 -1.55 -6.41
CA GLY A 265 12.37 -0.34 -6.88
C GLY A 265 12.17 0.87 -5.95
N SER A 266 12.93 1.94 -6.20
CA SER A 266 12.76 3.21 -5.49
C SER A 266 11.41 3.84 -5.84
N LEU A 267 10.64 4.26 -4.83
CA LEU A 267 9.40 5.03 -5.05
C LEU A 267 9.65 6.40 -5.68
N SER A 268 10.85 6.95 -5.55
CA SER A 268 11.22 8.23 -6.20
C SER A 268 11.57 8.07 -7.69
N ASP A 269 11.61 6.85 -8.21
CA ASP A 269 11.87 6.59 -9.62
C ASP A 269 10.53 6.41 -10.37
N PRO A 270 10.14 7.36 -11.23
CA PRO A 270 8.87 7.32 -11.96
C PRO A 270 8.70 6.07 -12.82
N ARG A 271 9.81 5.41 -13.22
CA ARG A 271 9.80 4.17 -14.01
C ARG A 271 9.26 2.96 -13.24
N ASN A 272 9.14 3.06 -11.92
CA ASN A 272 8.51 2.03 -11.09
C ASN A 272 6.99 2.25 -10.96
N TRP A 273 6.47 3.35 -11.49
CA TRP A 273 5.06 3.70 -11.47
C TRP A 273 4.47 3.59 -12.87
N ARG A 274 3.18 3.26 -12.91
CA ARG A 274 2.37 3.30 -14.14
C ARG A 274 0.96 3.76 -13.80
N ALA A 275 0.19 4.09 -14.84
CA ALA A 275 -1.25 4.22 -14.70
C ALA A 275 -1.88 2.89 -14.28
N SER A 276 -2.93 2.94 -13.47
CA SER A 276 -3.77 1.75 -13.23
C SER A 276 -4.32 1.17 -14.52
N ARG A 277 -4.67 -0.12 -14.51
CA ARG A 277 -5.31 -0.78 -15.66
C ARG A 277 -6.69 -0.23 -15.96
N GLU A 278 -7.42 0.08 -14.90
CA GLU A 278 -8.79 0.57 -14.93
C GLU A 278 -8.87 2.01 -14.42
N ALA A 279 -9.73 2.82 -15.05
CA ALA A 279 -10.18 4.07 -14.44
C ALA A 279 -10.94 3.77 -13.15
N GLY A 280 -10.67 4.51 -12.09
CA GLY A 280 -11.06 4.18 -10.71
C GLY A 280 -9.91 3.61 -9.89
N GLY A 281 -8.83 3.14 -10.53
CA GLY A 281 -7.79 2.41 -9.82
C GLY A 281 -8.26 1.03 -9.37
N THR A 282 -7.52 0.42 -8.45
CA THR A 282 -7.77 -0.95 -7.97
C THR A 282 -7.74 -1.04 -6.43
N PRO A 283 -8.43 -0.14 -5.70
CA PRO A 283 -8.30 -0.04 -4.26
C PRO A 283 -8.58 -1.37 -3.55
N GLY A 284 -7.69 -1.76 -2.64
CA GLY A 284 -7.75 -3.00 -1.86
C GLY A 284 -7.32 -4.24 -2.63
N THR A 285 -6.90 -4.11 -3.90
CA THR A 285 -6.54 -5.24 -4.76
C THR A 285 -5.24 -4.99 -5.51
N GLY A 286 -4.66 -6.04 -6.11
CA GLY A 286 -3.48 -5.88 -6.96
C GLY A 286 -3.87 -5.55 -8.39
N ASP A 287 -3.15 -4.61 -9.00
CA ASP A 287 -3.38 -4.23 -10.41
C ASP A 287 -2.51 -5.03 -11.41
N ARG A 288 -1.72 -6.00 -10.93
CA ARG A 288 -0.82 -6.78 -11.80
C ARG A 288 -1.57 -7.93 -12.47
N VAL A 289 -1.32 -8.12 -13.77
CA VAL A 289 -1.67 -9.35 -14.49
C VAL A 289 -0.42 -10.20 -14.55
N SER A 290 -0.26 -11.19 -13.67
CA SER A 290 0.92 -12.06 -13.73
C SER A 290 0.94 -12.90 -15.00
N LEU A 291 2.11 -13.10 -15.63
CA LEU A 291 2.31 -14.02 -16.74
C LEU A 291 1.78 -15.43 -16.44
N ALA A 292 2.06 -15.96 -15.24
CA ALA A 292 1.58 -17.28 -14.83
C ALA A 292 0.03 -17.36 -14.80
N GLY A 293 -0.63 -16.33 -14.27
CA GLY A 293 -2.09 -16.23 -14.24
C GLY A 293 -2.68 -16.11 -15.64
N TRP A 294 -2.06 -15.31 -16.51
CA TRP A 294 -2.48 -15.15 -17.91
C TRP A 294 -2.30 -16.44 -18.72
N LEU A 295 -1.18 -17.14 -18.58
CA LEU A 295 -0.97 -18.45 -19.21
C LEU A 295 -2.06 -19.43 -18.76
N SER A 296 -2.29 -19.52 -17.44
CA SER A 296 -3.31 -20.40 -16.89
C SER A 296 -4.72 -20.07 -17.39
N SER A 297 -5.08 -18.79 -17.55
CA SER A 297 -6.40 -18.41 -18.08
C SER A 297 -6.58 -18.78 -19.55
N HIS A 298 -5.48 -18.89 -20.31
CA HIS A 298 -5.47 -19.35 -21.70
C HIS A 298 -5.18 -20.86 -21.84
N GLY A 299 -5.05 -21.58 -20.73
CA GLY A 299 -4.76 -23.02 -20.75
C GLY A 299 -3.36 -23.36 -21.26
N LEU A 300 -2.41 -22.45 -21.06
CA LEU A 300 -1.02 -22.55 -21.45
C LEU A 300 -0.12 -22.79 -20.23
N THR A 301 1.09 -23.27 -20.51
CA THR A 301 2.17 -23.47 -19.55
C THR A 301 3.39 -22.63 -19.92
N THR A 302 4.36 -22.54 -19.01
CA THR A 302 5.62 -21.80 -19.27
C THR A 302 6.45 -22.39 -20.41
N ASP A 303 6.23 -23.65 -20.77
CA ASP A 303 6.94 -24.30 -21.88
C ASP A 303 6.42 -23.81 -23.25
N GLU A 304 5.29 -23.09 -23.26
CA GLU A 304 4.61 -22.61 -24.47
C GLU A 304 4.83 -21.10 -24.72
N LEU A 305 5.73 -20.44 -23.98
CA LEU A 305 6.00 -19.00 -24.13
C LEU A 305 6.40 -18.56 -25.54
N GLU A 306 7.13 -19.42 -26.26
CA GLU A 306 7.58 -19.17 -27.63
C GLU A 306 6.62 -19.78 -28.68
N SER A 307 5.48 -20.31 -28.27
CA SER A 307 4.50 -20.89 -29.19
C SER A 307 3.65 -19.80 -29.85
N ASP A 308 3.38 -19.99 -31.13
CA ASP A 308 2.44 -19.22 -31.95
C ASP A 308 1.29 -20.16 -32.31
N LEU A 309 0.26 -20.15 -31.46
CA LEU A 309 -0.81 -21.17 -31.43
C LEU A 309 -1.88 -20.96 -32.49
N ASP A 310 -2.15 -19.72 -32.86
CA ASP A 310 -3.11 -19.32 -33.87
C ASP A 310 -2.46 -18.94 -35.21
N HIS A 311 -1.12 -18.97 -35.28
CA HIS A 311 -0.33 -18.78 -36.49
C HIS A 311 -0.41 -17.37 -37.06
N ASP A 312 -0.50 -16.38 -36.17
CA ASP A 312 -0.52 -14.95 -36.52
C ASP A 312 0.88 -14.31 -36.52
N GLY A 313 1.90 -15.06 -36.07
CA GLY A 313 3.29 -14.64 -36.03
C GLY A 313 3.73 -14.07 -34.68
N LEU A 314 2.89 -14.09 -33.64
CA LEU A 314 3.22 -13.67 -32.29
C LEU A 314 3.41 -14.87 -31.37
N SER A 315 4.44 -14.81 -30.51
CA SER A 315 4.60 -15.81 -29.46
C SER A 315 3.68 -15.51 -28.29
N ALA A 316 3.31 -16.53 -27.51
CA ALA A 316 2.50 -16.36 -26.31
C ALA A 316 3.08 -15.32 -25.30
N LEU A 317 4.41 -15.19 -25.23
CA LEU A 317 5.05 -14.15 -24.42
C LEU A 317 4.82 -12.73 -24.98
N LEU A 318 4.86 -12.58 -26.31
CA LEU A 318 4.59 -11.30 -26.97
C LEU A 318 3.11 -10.95 -26.86
N GLU A 319 2.22 -11.92 -27.08
CA GLU A 319 0.77 -11.84 -26.86
C GLU A 319 0.44 -11.30 -25.47
N TYR A 320 1.03 -11.90 -24.44
CA TYR A 320 0.89 -11.44 -23.06
C TYR A 320 1.35 -9.98 -22.87
N ALA A 321 2.52 -9.63 -23.41
CA ALA A 321 3.10 -8.30 -23.23
C ALA A 321 2.28 -7.20 -23.90
N ILE A 322 1.59 -7.50 -25.00
CA ILE A 322 0.82 -6.52 -25.77
C ILE A 322 -0.70 -6.61 -25.51
N GLY A 323 -1.16 -7.67 -24.86
CA GLY A 323 -2.56 -7.85 -24.44
C GLY A 323 -3.48 -8.46 -25.48
N SER A 324 -2.94 -9.19 -26.47
CA SER A 324 -3.69 -9.98 -27.44
C SER A 324 -4.01 -11.39 -26.91
N ASN A 325 -4.80 -12.15 -27.67
CA ASN A 325 -5.24 -13.48 -27.33
C ASN A 325 -4.52 -14.55 -28.18
N PRO A 326 -3.78 -15.49 -27.56
CA PRO A 326 -2.96 -16.50 -28.25
C PRO A 326 -3.78 -17.60 -28.95
N LYS A 327 -5.05 -17.35 -29.23
CA LYS A 327 -6.00 -18.24 -29.89
C LYS A 327 -6.89 -17.49 -30.90
N ASP A 328 -6.66 -16.20 -31.09
CA ASP A 328 -7.41 -15.35 -32.02
C ASP A 328 -6.47 -14.84 -33.12
N PRO A 329 -6.41 -15.48 -34.30
CA PRO A 329 -5.48 -15.09 -35.36
C PRO A 329 -5.77 -13.71 -35.98
N SER A 330 -6.80 -12.99 -35.51
CA SER A 330 -7.19 -11.68 -36.02
C SER A 330 -6.57 -10.50 -35.27
N ASP A 331 -5.94 -10.71 -34.11
CA ASP A 331 -5.32 -9.66 -33.31
C ASP A 331 -3.78 -9.58 -33.40
N GLY A 332 -3.15 -10.42 -34.23
CA GLY A 332 -1.69 -10.47 -34.40
C GLY A 332 -0.98 -9.34 -35.15
N ILE A 333 -1.70 -8.47 -35.88
CA ILE A 333 -1.08 -7.33 -36.58
C ILE A 333 -1.19 -6.09 -35.72
N VAL A 334 -0.12 -5.80 -34.98
CA VAL A 334 -0.16 -4.79 -33.91
C VAL A 334 0.90 -3.69 -34.04
N PHE A 335 1.78 -3.81 -35.04
CA PHE A 335 2.86 -2.86 -35.29
C PHE A 335 2.50 -1.91 -36.42
N THR A 336 2.39 -0.61 -36.11
CA THR A 336 2.20 0.43 -37.13
C THR A 336 3.51 1.22 -37.31
N PRO A 337 4.38 0.86 -38.28
CA PRO A 337 5.57 1.63 -38.58
C PRO A 337 5.20 2.92 -39.31
N ALA A 338 5.86 4.02 -38.97
CA ALA A 338 5.66 5.30 -39.65
C ALA A 338 6.95 6.12 -39.68
N ILE A 339 7.01 7.11 -40.57
CA ILE A 339 7.98 8.20 -40.48
C ILE A 339 7.27 9.40 -39.87
N THR A 340 7.69 9.82 -38.68
CA THR A 340 7.04 10.88 -37.92
C THR A 340 8.00 12.05 -37.73
N SER A 341 7.51 13.28 -37.91
CA SER A 341 8.25 14.50 -37.57
C SER A 341 8.21 14.69 -36.05
N LEU A 342 9.37 14.64 -35.40
CA LEU A 342 9.50 14.77 -33.94
C LEU A 342 10.52 15.86 -33.62
N GLU A 343 10.25 16.63 -32.56
CA GLU A 343 11.26 17.50 -31.94
C GLU A 343 12.04 16.71 -30.89
N VAL A 344 13.35 16.59 -31.10
CA VAL A 344 14.27 15.91 -30.18
C VAL A 344 15.42 16.87 -29.92
N ASP A 345 15.71 17.14 -28.65
CA ASP A 345 16.78 18.05 -28.21
C ASP A 345 16.71 19.44 -28.88
N GLY A 346 15.50 19.95 -29.10
CA GLY A 346 15.25 21.26 -29.71
C GLY A 346 15.40 21.31 -31.24
N GLN A 347 15.54 20.16 -31.90
CA GLN A 347 15.60 20.04 -33.35
C GLN A 347 14.45 19.17 -33.88
N THR A 348 13.74 19.68 -34.89
CA THR A 348 12.70 18.92 -35.59
C THR A 348 13.30 18.13 -36.75
N ASP A 349 13.17 16.81 -36.69
CA ASP A 349 13.61 15.88 -37.74
C ASP A 349 12.56 14.78 -37.97
N HIS A 350 12.72 14.03 -39.05
CA HIS A 350 11.88 12.85 -39.34
C HIS A 350 12.54 11.59 -38.78
N TYR A 351 11.79 10.79 -38.03
CA TYR A 351 12.27 9.54 -37.43
C TYR A 351 11.40 8.36 -37.86
N LEU A 352 12.02 7.20 -38.06
CA LEU A 352 11.30 5.93 -38.06
C LEU A 352 10.73 5.68 -36.67
N VAL A 353 9.43 5.46 -36.59
CA VAL A 353 8.73 5.10 -35.36
C VAL A 353 7.94 3.81 -35.54
N VAL A 354 7.68 3.12 -34.44
CA VAL A 354 6.72 2.02 -34.37
C VAL A 354 5.77 2.27 -33.20
N GLN A 355 4.46 2.20 -33.48
CA GLN A 355 3.44 2.14 -32.45
C GLN A 355 3.06 0.68 -32.18
N PHE A 356 2.88 0.35 -30.91
CA PHE A 356 2.51 -0.98 -30.45
C PHE A 356 1.73 -0.90 -29.13
N PRO A 357 0.81 -1.83 -28.85
CA PRO A 357 0.14 -1.88 -27.57
C PRO A 357 1.01 -2.56 -26.51
N ARG A 358 0.73 -2.24 -25.25
CA ARG A 358 1.24 -2.92 -24.06
C ARG A 358 0.08 -3.21 -23.12
N LEU A 359 0.02 -4.43 -22.61
CA LEU A 359 -0.92 -4.78 -21.54
C LEU A 359 -0.51 -4.04 -20.26
N LYS A 360 -1.37 -3.15 -19.77
CA LYS A 360 -1.14 -2.53 -18.46
C LYS A 360 -1.15 -3.62 -17.38
N GLY A 361 -0.18 -3.55 -16.47
CA GLY A 361 0.00 -4.54 -15.42
C GLY A 361 0.71 -5.81 -15.82
N ALA A 362 1.24 -5.90 -17.05
CA ALA A 362 2.23 -6.91 -17.41
C ALA A 362 3.61 -6.58 -16.81
N ASP A 363 3.66 -6.43 -15.47
CA ASP A 363 4.80 -5.86 -14.73
C ASP A 363 5.96 -6.86 -14.58
N ASP A 364 5.72 -8.15 -14.83
CA ASP A 364 6.72 -9.23 -14.75
C ASP A 364 7.41 -9.52 -16.09
N VAL A 365 7.18 -8.68 -17.11
CA VAL A 365 7.97 -8.64 -18.34
C VAL A 365 8.60 -7.27 -18.55
N ARG A 366 9.68 -7.26 -19.33
CA ARG A 366 10.33 -6.06 -19.80
C ARG A 366 10.20 -6.00 -21.31
N VAL A 367 9.54 -4.95 -21.79
CA VAL A 367 9.48 -4.62 -23.22
C VAL A 367 10.58 -3.59 -23.50
N THR A 368 11.47 -3.94 -24.43
CA THR A 368 12.54 -3.05 -24.92
C THR A 368 12.41 -2.89 -26.42
N THR A 369 12.80 -1.73 -26.93
CA THR A 369 12.90 -1.51 -28.37
C THR A 369 14.36 -1.60 -28.79
N GLU A 370 14.62 -2.39 -29.81
CA GLU A 370 15.96 -2.52 -30.38
C GLU A 370 15.96 -2.01 -31.83
N VAL A 371 17.07 -1.42 -32.24
CA VAL A 371 17.32 -0.92 -33.59
C VAL A 371 18.45 -1.70 -34.25
N SER A 372 18.38 -1.87 -35.56
CA SER A 372 19.45 -2.43 -36.39
C SER A 372 19.60 -1.66 -37.70
N ARG A 373 20.79 -1.79 -38.30
CA ARG A 373 21.08 -1.34 -39.68
C ARG A 373 21.27 -2.50 -40.66
N ASP A 374 21.41 -3.72 -40.17
CA ASP A 374 21.79 -4.90 -40.97
C ASP A 374 20.95 -6.16 -40.65
N LEU A 375 19.98 -6.05 -39.72
CA LEU A 375 19.18 -7.15 -39.15
C LEU A 375 19.96 -8.22 -38.38
N ILE A 376 21.27 -8.03 -38.20
CA ILE A 376 22.18 -8.97 -37.53
C ILE A 376 22.61 -8.40 -36.18
N THR A 377 23.10 -7.16 -36.19
CA THR A 377 23.56 -6.45 -35.01
C THR A 377 22.42 -5.58 -34.49
N TRP A 378 22.02 -5.80 -33.25
CA TRP A 378 20.93 -5.07 -32.58
C TRP A 378 21.48 -4.29 -31.38
N SER A 379 20.97 -3.09 -31.19
CA SER A 379 21.27 -2.22 -30.05
C SER A 379 19.99 -1.59 -29.51
N ASP A 380 20.00 -1.16 -28.25
CA ASP A 380 18.89 -0.42 -27.65
C ASP A 380 18.56 0.84 -28.47
N ALA A 381 17.27 1.05 -28.78
CA ALA A 381 16.80 2.22 -29.52
C ALA A 381 16.66 3.48 -28.63
N GLY A 382 16.80 3.33 -27.31
CA GLY A 382 16.59 4.40 -26.34
C GLY A 382 15.19 4.34 -25.70
N PRO A 383 14.83 5.32 -24.86
CA PRO A 383 13.57 5.32 -24.15
C PRO A 383 12.39 5.42 -25.12
N LEU A 384 11.29 4.76 -24.77
CA LEU A 384 10.01 4.89 -25.46
C LEU A 384 9.55 6.36 -25.39
N VAL A 385 9.04 6.87 -26.50
CA VAL A 385 8.40 8.19 -26.54
C VAL A 385 6.91 7.92 -26.41
N GLU A 386 6.37 8.12 -25.22
CA GLU A 386 4.97 7.84 -24.95
C GLU A 386 4.08 8.80 -25.76
N TYR A 387 3.18 8.26 -26.58
CA TYR A 387 2.22 9.06 -27.33
C TYR A 387 0.80 8.54 -27.12
N GLN A 388 0.13 9.21 -26.18
CA GLN A 388 -1.31 9.31 -25.93
C GLN A 388 -2.13 8.08 -25.49
N PHE A 389 -2.91 8.38 -24.45
CA PHE A 389 -4.11 7.74 -23.96
C PHE A 389 -5.17 7.54 -25.05
N ASN A 390 -5.11 6.40 -25.76
CA ASN A 390 -6.25 5.61 -26.18
C ASN A 390 -5.73 4.35 -26.90
N SER A 391 -6.17 3.14 -26.55
CA SER A 391 -7.59 2.81 -26.50
C SER A 391 -7.95 1.72 -25.47
N GLY A 392 -8.72 2.11 -24.46
CA GLY A 392 -9.50 1.20 -23.61
C GLY A 392 -8.74 0.52 -22.47
N ASN A 393 -9.44 0.27 -21.36
CA ASN A 393 -8.95 -0.68 -20.37
C ASN A 393 -8.92 -2.08 -21.02
N PRO A 394 -7.84 -2.89 -20.88
CA PRO A 394 -6.65 -2.70 -20.03
C PRO A 394 -5.33 -2.45 -20.82
N VAL A 395 -5.37 -1.92 -22.05
CA VAL A 395 -4.19 -1.81 -22.94
C VAL A 395 -3.81 -0.35 -23.16
N GLU A 396 -2.52 -0.04 -23.19
CA GLU A 396 -1.98 1.26 -23.60
C GLU A 396 -1.23 1.17 -24.93
N VAL A 397 -1.10 2.28 -25.65
CA VAL A 397 -0.36 2.32 -26.91
C VAL A 397 0.92 3.13 -26.70
N LEU A 398 2.05 2.52 -26.99
CA LEU A 398 3.38 3.12 -26.87
C LEU A 398 3.94 3.41 -28.26
N MET A 399 4.77 4.45 -28.35
CA MET A 399 5.56 4.74 -29.55
C MET A 399 7.04 4.60 -29.22
N ALA A 400 7.76 3.84 -30.04
CA ALA A 400 9.21 3.84 -30.02
C ALA A 400 9.73 4.52 -31.28
N ARG A 401 10.85 5.23 -31.16
CA ARG A 401 11.54 5.85 -32.29
C ARG A 401 12.93 5.28 -32.48
N ALA A 402 13.44 5.32 -33.70
CA ALA A 402 14.86 5.12 -33.96
C ALA A 402 15.67 6.25 -33.28
N PRO A 403 16.91 5.95 -32.83
CA PRO A 403 17.74 6.94 -32.14
C PRO A 403 18.25 8.04 -33.08
N THR A 404 18.37 7.75 -34.38
CA THR A 404 18.82 8.70 -35.41
C THR A 404 17.71 9.00 -36.41
N PRO A 405 17.65 10.22 -36.98
CA PRO A 405 16.69 10.56 -38.03
C PRO A 405 16.67 9.54 -39.17
N SER A 406 15.51 9.42 -39.82
CA SER A 406 15.35 8.65 -41.05
C SER A 406 16.23 9.27 -42.15
N GLY A 407 16.95 8.42 -42.88
CA GLY A 407 17.86 8.86 -43.94
C GLY A 407 17.91 7.86 -45.08
N HIS A 408 19.00 7.89 -45.85
CA HIS A 408 19.19 6.96 -46.98
C HIS A 408 19.67 5.56 -46.56
N GLU A 409 20.11 5.40 -45.32
CA GLU A 409 20.51 4.11 -44.77
C GLU A 409 19.31 3.35 -44.20
N PRO A 410 19.21 2.03 -44.41
CA PRO A 410 18.13 1.24 -43.84
C PRO A 410 18.20 1.24 -42.30
N GLN A 411 17.02 1.36 -41.69
CA GLN A 411 16.81 1.27 -40.25
C GLN A 411 15.72 0.23 -40.00
N PHE A 412 15.93 -0.61 -39.00
CA PHE A 412 14.98 -1.63 -38.57
C PHE A 412 14.70 -1.46 -37.09
N LEU A 413 13.45 -1.57 -36.68
CA LEU A 413 13.03 -1.59 -35.27
C LEU A 413 12.40 -2.94 -34.97
N ARG A 414 12.62 -3.44 -33.75
CA ARG A 414 11.88 -4.57 -33.20
C ARG A 414 11.57 -4.33 -31.73
N LEU A 415 10.54 -5.02 -31.24
CA LEU A 415 10.37 -5.22 -29.81
C LEU A 415 11.12 -6.47 -29.37
N ARG A 416 11.67 -6.41 -28.16
CA ARG A 416 12.19 -7.55 -27.43
C ARG A 416 11.47 -7.59 -26.09
N VAL A 417 10.83 -8.72 -25.83
CA VAL A 417 10.12 -9.01 -24.58
C VAL A 417 10.91 -10.05 -23.82
N GLU A 418 11.13 -9.81 -22.53
CA GLU A 418 11.83 -10.73 -21.63
C GLU A 418 11.07 -10.82 -20.32
N SER A 419 10.91 -12.03 -19.77
CA SER A 419 10.45 -12.20 -18.38
C SER A 419 11.47 -11.62 -17.41
N ARG A 420 10.98 -11.03 -16.31
CA ARG A 420 11.82 -10.51 -15.22
C ARG A 420 12.17 -11.55 -14.16
#